data_AF-A0A5J5CGX4-F1
#
_entry.id   AF-A0A5J5CGX4-F1
#
_cell.length_a   1.000
_cell.length_b   1.000
_cell.length_c   1.000
_cell.angle_alpha   90.00
_cell.angle_beta   90.00
_cell.angle_gamma   90.00
#
_symmetry.space_group_name_H-M   'P 1'
#
loop_
_entity.id
_entity.type
_entity.pdbx_description
1 polymer ?
#
loop_
_entity_poly.entity_id
_entity_poly.type
_entity_poly.pdbx_seq_one_letter_code
_entity_poly.pdbx_strand_id
1 'polypeptide(L)'
;MRSSSFKMAALTSLMLKCRAGVLVPGQTSLIDSVRFASKKAGGSSKNVGGKSPGRRYGFKKQDGNFVHAGNILATQRVMRYQPGAHLIGCDLME
;
A
#
# COMPACT_ATOMS: atom_id res chain seq x y z
N MET A 1 -26.19 -0.31 -71.82
CA MET A 1 -25.70 -0.99 -70.58
C MET A 1 -24.27 -1.42 -70.85
N ARG A 2 -23.37 -0.45 -70.67
CA ARG A 2 -22.36 -0.40 -69.59
C ARG A 2 -21.25 -1.43 -69.87
N SER A 3 -20.27 -1.14 -70.75
CA SER A 3 -19.22 -0.11 -70.62
C SER A 3 -18.61 -0.19 -69.20
N SER A 4 -17.32 -0.36 -68.97
CA SER A 4 -16.12 0.26 -69.54
C SER A 4 -15.09 0.12 -68.41
N SER A 5 -13.79 0.01 -68.57
CA SER A 5 -12.90 -0.16 -69.70
C SER A 5 -11.48 -0.05 -69.11
N PHE A 6 -10.49 -0.58 -69.82
CA PHE A 6 -9.07 -0.17 -69.78
C PHE A 6 -8.27 -0.51 -68.51
N LYS A 7 -6.98 -0.87 -68.54
CA LYS A 7 -6.01 -1.20 -69.59
C LYS A 7 -4.79 -1.77 -68.87
N MET A 8 -4.07 -2.64 -69.57
CA MET A 8 -2.71 -3.04 -69.27
C MET A 8 -1.78 -1.83 -69.10
N ALA A 9 -0.84 -1.92 -68.16
CA ALA A 9 0.45 -1.27 -68.27
C ALA A 9 1.52 -2.29 -67.89
N ALA A 10 1.99 -3.00 -68.90
CA ALA A 10 3.30 -3.62 -68.88
C ALA A 10 4.35 -2.51 -68.72
N LEU A 11 5.35 -2.70 -67.85
CA LEU A 11 6.73 -2.63 -68.29
C LEU A 11 7.66 -3.29 -67.27
N THR A 12 8.33 -4.30 -67.78
CA THR A 12 9.58 -4.88 -67.29
C THR A 12 10.64 -3.81 -67.03
N SER A 13 11.34 -3.87 -65.89
CA SER A 13 12.80 -3.75 -65.88
C SER A 13 13.37 -4.38 -64.60
N LEU A 14 13.77 -5.61 -64.81
CA LEU A 14 14.71 -6.40 -64.04
C LEU A 14 16.04 -5.63 -63.88
N MET A 15 16.53 -5.51 -62.63
CA MET A 15 17.94 -5.59 -62.20
C MET A 15 18.23 -4.64 -61.03
N LEU A 16 18.15 -5.15 -59.80
CA LEU A 16 19.18 -4.78 -58.82
C LEU A 16 19.74 -6.06 -58.20
N LYS A 17 20.93 -6.37 -58.67
CA LYS A 17 21.76 -7.51 -58.33
C LYS A 17 22.54 -7.12 -57.08
N CYS A 18 22.07 -7.54 -55.90
CA CYS A 18 22.88 -7.51 -54.69
C CYS A 18 22.94 -8.92 -54.10
N ARG A 19 23.92 -9.68 -54.56
CA ARG A 19 24.26 -10.99 -54.02
C ARG A 19 25.37 -10.81 -52.99
N ALA A 20 25.02 -10.73 -51.71
CA ALA A 20 25.84 -11.21 -50.59
C ALA A 20 25.09 -11.04 -49.26
N GLY A 21 24.79 -12.17 -48.61
CA GLY A 21 24.68 -12.27 -47.15
C GLY A 21 23.37 -11.84 -46.49
N VAL A 22 22.52 -12.83 -46.18
CA VAL A 22 21.53 -12.90 -45.08
C VAL A 22 21.30 -11.58 -44.29
N LEU A 23 20.20 -10.88 -44.57
CA LEU A 23 19.69 -9.78 -43.74
C LEU A 23 18.26 -10.09 -43.28
N VAL A 24 18.11 -10.32 -41.98
CA VAL A 24 16.83 -10.38 -41.27
C VAL A 24 16.12 -9.03 -41.43
N PRO A 25 14.86 -8.97 -41.90
CA PRO A 25 14.12 -7.72 -41.98
C PRO A 25 13.48 -7.44 -40.62
N GLY A 26 14.29 -6.93 -39.69
CA GLY A 26 13.82 -6.47 -38.39
C GLY A 26 13.89 -4.96 -38.30
N GLN A 27 13.10 -4.23 -39.09
CA GLN A 27 12.87 -2.82 -38.81
C GLN A 27 12.04 -2.75 -37.52
N THR A 28 12.72 -2.81 -36.37
CA THR A 28 12.13 -2.46 -35.09
C THR A 28 11.85 -0.97 -35.16
N SER A 29 10.64 -0.62 -35.60
CA SER A 29 10.09 0.69 -35.33
C SER A 29 10.33 0.94 -33.84
N LEU A 30 11.20 1.91 -33.56
CA LEU A 30 11.33 2.46 -32.22
C LEU A 30 10.03 3.23 -31.99
N ILE A 31 8.95 2.51 -31.72
CA ILE A 31 7.77 3.06 -31.04
C ILE A 31 8.28 3.48 -29.67
N ASP A 32 8.76 4.72 -29.62
CA ASP A 32 9.09 5.40 -28.40
C ASP A 32 7.79 5.47 -27.59
N SER A 33 7.64 4.51 -26.68
CA SER A 33 6.49 4.40 -25.81
C SER A 33 6.59 5.53 -24.80
N VAL A 34 6.11 6.72 -25.19
CA VAL A 34 6.00 7.86 -24.29
C VAL A 34 5.00 7.51 -23.20
N ARG A 35 5.53 7.12 -22.03
CA ARG A 35 4.71 7.04 -20.81
C ARG A 35 4.52 8.46 -20.30
N PHE A 36 3.32 9.01 -20.47
CA PHE A 36 2.95 10.22 -19.75
C PHE A 36 2.99 9.94 -18.25
N ALA A 37 3.80 10.71 -17.51
CA ALA A 37 3.83 10.63 -16.05
C ALA A 37 2.49 11.13 -15.50
N SER A 38 1.63 10.21 -15.06
CA SER A 38 0.46 10.59 -14.26
C SER A 38 0.96 11.18 -12.94
N LYS A 39 0.44 12.34 -12.50
CA LYS A 39 0.71 12.84 -11.13
C LYS A 39 0.47 11.69 -10.15
N LYS A 40 1.48 11.39 -9.32
CA LYS A 40 1.42 10.30 -8.34
C LYS A 40 0.14 10.45 -7.52
N ALA A 41 -0.79 9.50 -7.65
CA ALA A 41 -1.96 9.45 -6.79
C ALA A 41 -1.49 9.36 -5.33
N GLY A 42 -1.93 10.29 -4.48
CA GLY A 42 -1.60 10.28 -3.06
C GLY A 42 -2.22 9.07 -2.39
N GLY A 43 -1.40 8.15 -1.87
CA GLY A 43 -1.89 7.03 -1.08
C GLY A 43 -2.44 7.52 0.25
N SER A 44 -3.65 7.09 0.61
CA SER A 44 -4.21 7.28 1.95
C SER A 44 -3.81 6.13 2.85
N SER A 45 -3.57 6.42 4.14
CA SER A 45 -3.41 5.38 5.15
C SER A 45 -4.73 4.66 5.36
N LYS A 46 -4.72 3.33 5.23
CA LYS A 46 -5.86 2.48 5.61
C LYS A 46 -5.92 2.22 7.12
N ASN A 47 -4.94 2.69 7.88
CA ASN A 47 -4.88 2.48 9.33
C ASN A 47 -5.71 3.57 10.01
N VAL A 48 -6.97 3.23 10.34
CA VAL A 48 -7.95 4.13 10.99
C VAL A 48 -7.87 4.07 12.53
N GLY A 49 -6.95 3.27 13.09
CA GLY A 49 -6.82 3.03 14.53
C GLY A 49 -5.93 4.03 15.29
N GLY A 50 -5.80 3.83 16.61
CA GLY A 50 -4.87 4.59 17.47
C GLY A 50 -5.46 5.79 18.20
N LYS A 51 -6.77 6.02 18.10
CA LYS A 51 -7.48 7.10 18.82
C LYS A 51 -8.15 6.64 20.13
N SER A 52 -7.71 5.53 20.71
CA SER A 52 -8.26 5.05 21.98
C SER A 52 -7.90 6.01 23.12
N PRO A 53 -8.88 6.46 23.92
CA PRO A 53 -8.62 7.33 25.05
C PRO A 53 -7.78 6.61 26.12
N GLY A 54 -6.91 7.35 26.81
CA GLY A 54 -6.14 6.81 27.92
C GLY A 54 -7.03 6.42 29.10
N ARG A 55 -6.79 5.26 29.71
CA ARG A 55 -7.61 4.69 30.79
C ARG A 55 -7.27 5.20 32.21
N ARG A 56 -6.39 6.19 32.34
CA ARG A 56 -6.03 6.88 33.60
C ARG A 56 -5.59 5.92 34.73
N TYR A 57 -4.79 4.93 34.36
CA TYR A 57 -4.13 4.01 35.29
C TYR A 57 -3.16 4.74 36.22
N GLY A 58 -2.87 4.12 37.37
CA GLY A 58 -1.91 4.62 38.37
C GLY A 58 -2.47 4.63 39.78
N PHE A 59 -1.72 5.24 40.69
CA PHE A 59 -2.10 5.36 42.09
C PHE A 59 -3.30 6.30 42.29
N LYS A 60 -4.18 5.90 43.20
CA LYS A 60 -5.32 6.70 43.67
C LYS A 60 -5.15 7.08 45.14
N LYS A 61 -4.45 6.25 45.93
CA LYS A 61 -4.05 6.54 47.31
C LYS A 61 -2.56 6.29 47.47
N GLN A 62 -1.90 7.21 48.16
CA GLN A 62 -0.49 7.11 48.52
C GLN A 62 -0.35 6.55 49.93
N ASP A 63 0.87 6.15 50.28
CA ASP A 63 1.19 5.62 51.60
C ASP A 63 0.84 6.63 52.71
N GLY A 64 0.32 6.13 53.83
CA GLY A 64 -0.12 6.95 54.97
C GLY A 64 -1.52 7.56 54.83
N ASN A 65 -2.17 7.44 53.66
CA ASN A 65 -3.56 7.88 53.52
C ASN A 65 -4.53 6.91 54.20
N PHE A 66 -5.48 7.46 54.96
CA PHE A 66 -6.57 6.66 55.51
C PHE A 66 -7.47 6.12 54.38
N VAL A 67 -7.74 4.82 54.41
CA VAL A 67 -8.59 4.13 53.44
C VAL A 67 -9.67 3.32 54.15
N HIS A 68 -10.87 3.38 53.59
CA HIS A 68 -11.97 2.52 53.99
C HIS A 68 -11.98 1.25 53.12
N ALA A 69 -12.64 0.21 53.61
CA ALA A 69 -12.87 -1.00 52.81
C ALA A 69 -13.65 -0.63 51.53
N GLY A 70 -13.19 -1.16 50.39
CA GLY A 70 -13.77 -0.86 49.07
C GLY A 70 -13.13 0.33 48.33
N ASN A 71 -12.18 1.04 48.94
CA ASN A 71 -11.42 2.07 48.24
C ASN A 71 -10.39 1.45 47.28
N ILE A 72 -10.30 1.99 46.06
CA ILE A 72 -9.28 1.60 45.09
C ILE A 72 -7.95 2.27 45.44
N LEU A 73 -6.88 1.48 45.57
CA LEU A 73 -5.53 1.99 45.88
C LEU A 73 -4.75 2.37 44.61
N ALA A 74 -4.77 1.50 43.61
CA ALA A 74 -4.13 1.72 42.32
C ALA A 74 -4.87 0.94 41.25
N THR A 75 -4.86 1.43 40.01
CA THR A 75 -5.35 0.71 38.84
C THR A 75 -4.19 0.45 37.89
N GLN A 76 -4.11 -0.77 37.35
CA GLN A 76 -3.02 -1.19 36.48
C GLN A 76 -3.55 -2.05 35.33
N ARG A 77 -2.85 -1.98 34.18
CA ARG A 77 -3.13 -2.86 33.03
C ARG A 77 -2.35 -4.16 33.13
N VAL A 78 -1.08 -4.05 33.51
CA VAL A 78 -0.17 -5.16 33.75
C VAL A 78 0.19 -5.14 35.22
N MET A 79 0.48 -6.31 35.79
CA MET A 79 0.83 -6.46 37.18
C MET A 79 2.19 -5.80 37.48
N ARG A 80 2.15 -4.56 37.95
CA ARG A 80 3.31 -3.81 38.46
C ARG A 80 3.39 -3.91 39.98
N TYR A 81 2.24 -3.96 40.65
CA TYR A 81 2.13 -4.09 42.10
C TYR A 81 1.39 -5.39 42.42
N GLN A 82 1.92 -6.11 43.42
CA GLN A 82 1.32 -7.33 43.95
C GLN A 82 0.37 -6.96 45.11
N PRO A 83 -0.84 -7.53 45.18
CA PRO A 83 -1.73 -7.33 46.32
C PRO A 83 -1.07 -7.89 47.60
N GLY A 84 -1.07 -7.07 48.65
CA GLY A 84 -0.60 -7.45 49.98
C GLY A 84 -1.74 -7.87 50.90
N ALA A 85 -1.45 -8.01 52.21
CA ALA A 85 -2.45 -8.35 53.21
C ALA A 85 -3.58 -7.30 53.26
N HIS A 86 -4.83 -7.76 53.32
CA HIS A 86 -6.08 -6.96 53.34
C HIS A 86 -6.45 -6.27 52.01
N LEU A 87 -5.76 -6.56 50.91
CA LEU A 87 -6.14 -6.12 49.57
C LEU A 87 -6.74 -7.28 48.78
N ILE A 88 -7.97 -7.10 48.30
CA ILE A 88 -8.68 -8.13 47.55
C ILE A 88 -8.51 -7.83 46.06
N GLY A 89 -7.62 -8.56 45.41
CA GLY A 89 -7.50 -8.62 43.95
C GLY A 89 -6.72 -7.48 43.29
N CYS A 90 -6.28 -7.78 42.07
CA CYS A 90 -5.77 -6.82 41.10
C CYS A 90 -6.61 -6.98 39.85
N ASP A 91 -7.60 -6.11 39.65
CA ASP A 91 -8.36 -6.10 38.41
C ASP A 91 -7.43 -5.68 37.26
N LEU A 92 -6.94 -6.68 36.53
CA LEU A 92 -6.22 -6.47 35.27
C LEU A 92 -7.26 -6.04 34.25
N MET A 93 -7.32 -4.73 34.00
CA MET A 93 -8.23 -4.19 33.02
C MET A 93 -7.63 -4.37 31.62
N GLU A 94 -8.05 -5.43 30.91
CA GLU A 94 -7.84 -5.66 29.47
C GLU A 94 -8.29 -4.46 28.64
#